data_AF-A0A7W7D0L0-F1
#
_entry.id   AF-A0A7W7D0L0-F1
#
_cell.length_a   1.000
_cell.length_b   1.000
_cell.length_c   1.000
_cell.angle_alpha   90.00
_cell.angle_beta   90.00
_cell.angle_gamma   90.00
#
_symmetry.space_group_name_H-M   'P 1'
#
loop_
_entity.id
_entity.type
_entity.pdbx_description
1 polymer ?
#
loop_
_entity_poly.entity_id
_entity_poly.type
_entity_poly.pdbx_seq_one_letter_code
_entity_poly.pdbx_strand_id
1 'polypeptide(L)'
;MEETPITADADNGGDFSLGPKVTLTFDLDGATALSGRQTALAPSLNGKFLDSCDEYSRGTRQDDGKTLYAIAGLLDGDVSGRKVTVELWVDDYAGPGSYPKDQLVAPGSRPSIAIDNKIYGTWPDSTSSSVTTDNKGGGTWTFKKLATTGEGGLPGDAVTGSIKWTCKNP
;
A
#
# COMPACT_ATOMS: atom_id res chain seq x y z
N MET A 1 -8.70 56.87 4.26
CA MET A 1 -9.10 55.54 3.76
C MET A 1 -8.06 54.59 4.30
N GLU A 2 -8.32 54.03 5.47
CA GLU A 2 -7.49 53.00 6.09
C GLU A 2 -8.01 51.65 5.61
N GLU A 3 -7.14 50.85 5.00
CA GLU A 3 -7.44 49.48 4.60
C GLU A 3 -7.30 48.58 5.82
N THR A 4 -8.43 48.03 6.29
CA THR A 4 -8.44 47.01 7.34
C THR A 4 -7.85 45.72 6.78
N PRO A 5 -6.83 45.10 7.41
CA PRO A 5 -6.32 43.82 6.97
C PRO A 5 -7.35 42.73 7.23
N ILE A 6 -7.65 41.94 6.20
CA ILE A 6 -8.48 40.75 6.29
C ILE A 6 -7.65 39.68 7.00
N THR A 7 -7.78 39.57 8.32
CA THR A 7 -7.32 38.38 9.04
C THR A 7 -8.25 37.23 8.64
N ALA A 8 -7.80 36.43 7.67
CA ALA A 8 -8.36 35.10 7.48
C ALA A 8 -7.93 34.25 8.67
N ASP A 9 -8.74 34.26 9.74
CA ASP A 9 -8.75 33.14 10.66
C ASP A 9 -9.12 31.90 9.85
N ALA A 10 -8.11 31.10 9.53
CA ALA A 10 -8.31 29.78 8.95
C ALA A 10 -9.06 28.95 9.98
N ASP A 11 -10.37 28.83 9.76
CA ASP A 11 -11.28 27.96 10.49
C ASP A 11 -10.83 26.50 10.25
N ASN A 12 -9.88 26.03 11.08
CA ASN A 12 -9.33 24.67 11.10
C ASN A 12 -10.34 23.68 11.73
N GLY A 13 -11.61 23.73 11.29
CA GLY A 13 -12.73 23.02 11.91
C GLY A 13 -13.52 22.08 10.99
N GLY A 14 -13.09 21.88 9.74
CA GLY A 14 -13.74 20.96 8.81
C GLY A 14 -13.13 19.56 8.89
N ASP A 15 -13.80 18.62 9.57
CA ASP A 15 -13.52 17.19 9.43
C ASP A 15 -13.97 16.72 8.04
N PHE A 16 -13.18 17.06 7.02
CA PHE A 16 -13.31 16.49 5.69
C PHE A 16 -12.65 15.12 5.71
N SER A 17 -13.38 14.12 6.20
CA SER A 17 -12.92 12.75 6.11
C SER A 17 -13.01 12.31 4.64
N LEU A 18 -11.93 12.52 3.88
CA LEU A 18 -11.80 12.25 2.43
C LEU A 18 -11.97 10.76 2.03
N GLY A 19 -12.49 9.91 2.92
CA GLY A 19 -12.65 8.48 2.77
C GLY A 19 -12.01 7.68 3.90
N PRO A 20 -12.14 6.35 3.87
CA PRO A 20 -11.54 5.46 4.86
C PRO A 20 -10.02 5.55 4.82
N LYS A 21 -9.39 5.38 5.99
CA LYS A 21 -7.94 5.42 6.16
C LYS A 21 -7.39 4.02 6.37
N VAL A 22 -6.33 3.68 5.65
CA VAL A 22 -5.57 2.44 5.81
C VAL A 22 -4.30 2.74 6.60
N THR A 23 -4.06 1.98 7.66
CA THR A 23 -2.82 2.04 8.44
C THR A 23 -1.99 0.80 8.15
N LEU A 24 -0.83 0.99 7.52
CA LEU A 24 0.18 -0.06 7.32
C LEU A 24 1.10 -0.14 8.54
N THR A 25 1.44 -1.36 8.94
CA THR A 25 2.47 -1.68 9.94
C THR A 25 3.54 -2.53 9.28
N PHE A 26 4.78 -2.05 9.33
CA PHE A 26 5.95 -2.67 8.73
C PHE A 26 6.73 -3.46 9.77
N ASP A 27 7.15 -4.65 9.37
CA ASP A 27 8.09 -5.49 10.11
C ASP A 27 9.03 -6.14 9.08
N LEU A 28 10.12 -5.42 8.77
CA LEU A 28 11.09 -5.77 7.74
C LEU A 28 12.47 -6.03 8.35
N ASP A 29 13.15 -7.01 7.81
CA ASP A 29 14.52 -7.41 8.15
C ASP A 29 15.35 -7.72 6.89
N GLY A 30 16.65 -7.96 7.07
CA GLY A 30 17.61 -8.29 6.02
C GLY A 30 18.46 -7.07 5.62
N ALA A 31 18.58 -6.82 4.32
CA ALA A 31 19.42 -5.73 3.81
C ALA A 31 18.98 -4.34 4.28
N THR A 32 17.74 -4.20 4.74
CA THR A 32 17.22 -2.97 5.32
C THR A 32 16.15 -3.32 6.35
N ALA A 33 16.50 -3.20 7.63
CA ALA A 33 15.54 -3.34 8.71
C ALA A 33 14.64 -2.10 8.78
N LEU A 34 13.35 -2.31 8.97
CA LEU A 34 12.36 -1.24 9.13
C LEU A 34 11.18 -1.76 9.94
N SER A 35 10.89 -1.09 11.04
CA SER A 35 9.66 -1.27 11.80
C SER A 35 9.00 0.08 12.04
N GLY A 36 7.68 0.11 11.94
CA GLY A 36 6.91 1.35 12.09
C GLY A 36 5.54 1.28 11.44
N ARG A 37 4.86 2.43 11.38
CA ARG A 37 3.53 2.54 10.77
C ARG A 37 3.43 3.76 9.90
N GLN A 38 2.56 3.70 8.91
CA GLN A 38 2.07 4.87 8.18
C GLN A 38 0.57 4.74 7.97
N THR A 39 -0.11 5.87 7.85
CA THR A 39 -1.55 5.94 7.59
C THR A 39 -1.80 6.84 6.40
N ALA A 40 -2.71 6.44 5.52
CA ALA A 40 -3.17 7.27 4.42
C ALA A 40 -4.58 6.84 3.98
N LEU A 41 -5.12 7.49 2.96
CA LEU A 41 -6.43 7.13 2.41
C LEU A 41 -6.38 5.74 1.75
N ALA A 42 -7.47 4.98 1.88
CA ALA A 42 -7.64 3.74 1.15
C ALA A 42 -7.61 4.02 -0.36
N PRO A 43 -6.81 3.27 -1.13
CA PRO A 43 -6.72 3.49 -2.57
C PRO A 43 -8.02 3.10 -3.25
N SER A 44 -8.34 3.83 -4.31
CA SER A 44 -9.41 3.50 -5.23
C SER A 44 -8.87 3.45 -6.64
N LEU A 45 -9.24 2.40 -7.38
CA LEU A 45 -8.79 2.21 -8.77
C LEU A 45 -9.80 2.74 -9.80
N ASN A 46 -10.81 3.50 -9.37
CA ASN A 46 -11.85 4.05 -10.24
C ASN A 46 -11.88 5.60 -10.27
N GLY A 47 -10.86 6.26 -9.68
CA GLY A 47 -10.74 7.71 -9.65
C GLY A 47 -11.69 8.44 -8.70
N LYS A 48 -12.37 7.73 -7.79
CA LYS A 48 -13.26 8.29 -6.76
C LYS A 48 -12.78 7.91 -5.36
N PHE A 49 -13.00 8.80 -4.39
CA PHE A 49 -12.84 8.43 -2.98
C PHE A 49 -13.86 7.37 -2.58
N LEU A 50 -13.46 6.47 -1.69
CA LEU A 50 -14.33 5.44 -1.15
C LEU A 50 -15.12 6.00 0.03
N ASP A 51 -16.32 5.50 0.25
CA ASP A 51 -17.19 5.93 1.34
C ASP A 51 -16.91 5.16 2.64
N SER A 52 -16.37 3.94 2.55
CA SER A 52 -16.20 3.06 3.71
C SER A 52 -15.14 1.97 3.52
N CYS A 53 -14.68 1.41 4.63
CA CYS A 53 -13.85 0.20 4.65
C CYS A 53 -14.55 -1.02 4.05
N ASP A 54 -15.88 -1.07 4.11
CA ASP A 54 -16.67 -2.14 3.46
C ASP A 54 -16.67 -1.99 1.94
N GLU A 55 -16.59 -0.77 1.42
CA GLU A 55 -16.34 -0.55 -0.01
C GLU A 55 -14.91 -0.94 -0.38
N TYR A 56 -13.92 -0.50 0.40
CA TYR A 56 -12.53 -0.89 0.20
C TYR A 56 -12.32 -2.41 0.22
N SER A 57 -12.94 -3.12 1.16
CA SER A 57 -12.81 -4.57 1.34
C SER A 57 -13.36 -5.40 0.16
N ARG A 58 -14.18 -4.80 -0.71
CA ARG A 58 -14.72 -5.46 -1.91
C ARG A 58 -13.78 -5.41 -3.11
N GLY A 59 -12.74 -4.56 -3.07
CA GLY A 59 -11.89 -4.28 -4.21
C GLY A 59 -12.61 -3.47 -5.30
N THR A 60 -11.92 -3.21 -6.41
CA THR A 60 -12.43 -2.43 -7.54
C THR A 60 -12.61 -3.31 -8.75
N ARG A 61 -13.85 -3.42 -9.24
CA ARG A 61 -14.16 -4.12 -10.48
C ARG A 61 -13.66 -3.33 -11.69
N GLN A 62 -12.96 -4.00 -12.58
CA GLN A 62 -12.42 -3.47 -13.82
C GLN A 62 -13.37 -3.73 -14.99
N ASP A 63 -13.16 -3.01 -16.10
CA ASP A 63 -13.99 -3.11 -17.30
C ASP A 63 -13.92 -4.49 -17.98
N ASP A 64 -12.80 -5.21 -17.79
CA ASP A 64 -12.60 -6.58 -18.29
C ASP A 64 -13.34 -7.65 -17.45
N GLY A 65 -14.04 -7.24 -16.40
CA GLY A 65 -14.77 -8.12 -15.52
C GLY A 65 -13.89 -8.85 -14.50
N LYS A 66 -12.64 -8.44 -14.29
CA LYS A 66 -11.86 -8.84 -13.11
C LYS A 66 -12.08 -7.86 -11.97
N THR A 67 -11.72 -8.27 -10.75
CA THR A 67 -11.68 -7.38 -9.60
C THR A 67 -10.25 -7.26 -9.14
N LEU A 68 -9.79 -6.02 -8.92
CA LEU A 68 -8.46 -5.74 -8.36
C LEU A 68 -8.61 -5.28 -6.92
N TYR A 69 -7.76 -5.79 -6.04
CA TYR A 69 -7.66 -5.27 -4.67
C TYR A 69 -6.31 -4.60 -4.48
N ALA A 70 -6.30 -3.26 -4.44
CA ALA A 70 -5.08 -2.50 -4.27
C ALA A 70 -4.68 -2.42 -2.80
N ILE A 71 -3.52 -2.96 -2.46
CA ILE A 71 -2.92 -2.79 -1.14
C ILE A 71 -2.09 -1.52 -1.22
N ALA A 72 -2.71 -0.41 -0.82
CA ALA A 72 -2.06 0.84 -0.44
C ALA A 72 -0.84 1.21 -1.34
N GLY A 73 -1.10 1.25 -2.66
CA GLY A 73 -0.10 1.40 -3.72
C GLY A 73 0.58 2.78 -3.82
N LEU A 74 0.04 3.77 -3.10
CA LEU A 74 0.32 5.20 -3.31
C LEU A 74 0.53 5.94 -1.99
N LEU A 75 0.93 5.22 -0.94
CA LEU A 75 1.25 5.88 0.31
C LEU A 75 2.70 6.33 0.20
N ASP A 76 2.88 7.60 -0.16
CA ASP A 76 4.14 8.31 0.07
C ASP A 76 4.06 8.90 1.48
N GLY A 77 4.94 8.41 2.34
CA GLY A 77 4.93 8.78 3.73
C GLY A 77 6.17 8.30 4.45
N ASP A 78 6.43 8.93 5.59
CA ASP A 78 7.56 8.58 6.42
C ASP A 78 7.17 7.45 7.38
N VAL A 79 7.93 6.34 7.33
CA VAL A 79 7.92 5.30 8.36
C VAL A 79 9.23 5.43 9.12
N SER A 80 9.15 5.88 10.38
CA SER A 80 10.34 6.03 11.23
C SER A 80 11.41 6.93 10.58
N GLY A 81 10.99 8.02 9.91
CA GLY A 81 11.87 8.99 9.26
C GLY A 81 12.40 8.57 7.88
N ARG A 82 11.85 7.51 7.29
CA ARG A 82 12.26 6.98 5.98
C ARG A 82 11.10 6.98 5.01
N LYS A 83 11.37 7.34 3.76
CA LYS A 83 10.33 7.38 2.72
C LYS A 83 10.03 5.97 2.26
N VAL A 84 8.78 5.54 2.40
CA VAL A 84 8.37 4.17 2.06
C VAL A 84 7.17 4.18 1.13
N THR A 85 7.31 3.53 -0.02
CA THR A 85 6.22 3.27 -0.96
C THR A 85 6.02 1.76 -1.10
N VAL A 86 4.78 1.31 -1.08
CA VAL A 86 4.41 -0.09 -1.29
C VAL A 86 3.64 -0.17 -2.60
N GLU A 87 3.99 -1.10 -3.48
CA GLU A 87 3.28 -1.34 -4.73
C GLU A 87 2.85 -2.81 -4.78
N LEU A 88 1.58 -3.07 -4.50
CA LEU A 88 1.05 -4.43 -4.45
C LEU A 88 -0.46 -4.44 -4.62
N TRP A 89 -0.95 -5.16 -5.61
CA TRP A 89 -2.36 -5.45 -5.80
C TRP A 89 -2.57 -6.96 -5.85
N VAL A 90 -3.82 -7.38 -5.63
CA VAL A 90 -4.29 -8.73 -5.90
C VAL A 90 -5.11 -8.69 -7.20
N ASP A 91 -4.67 -9.42 -8.22
CA ASP A 91 -5.46 -9.67 -9.43
C ASP A 91 -6.52 -10.74 -9.17
N ASP A 92 -7.64 -10.65 -9.90
CA ASP A 92 -8.77 -11.57 -9.78
C ASP A 92 -9.25 -11.79 -8.33
N TYR A 93 -9.34 -10.67 -7.59
CA TYR A 93 -9.74 -10.66 -6.19
C TYR A 93 -11.18 -11.18 -6.01
N ALA A 94 -11.30 -12.31 -5.33
CA ALA A 94 -12.58 -13.00 -5.08
C ALA A 94 -13.21 -12.67 -3.71
N GLY A 95 -12.61 -11.77 -2.94
CA GLY A 95 -13.04 -11.40 -1.58
C GLY A 95 -12.06 -11.80 -0.48
N PRO A 96 -12.44 -11.70 0.80
CA PRO A 96 -11.57 -12.03 1.93
C PRO A 96 -11.02 -13.45 1.84
N GLY A 97 -9.70 -13.60 2.00
CA GLY A 97 -9.04 -14.88 1.79
C GLY A 97 -7.52 -14.79 1.67
N SER A 98 -6.91 -15.88 1.22
CA SER A 98 -5.46 -15.99 1.00
C SER A 98 -5.15 -16.02 -0.49
N TYR A 99 -4.13 -15.26 -0.89
CA TYR A 99 -3.72 -15.03 -2.27
C TYR A 99 -2.23 -15.35 -2.43
N PRO A 100 -1.87 -16.35 -3.27
CA PRO A 100 -0.49 -16.69 -3.57
C PRO A 100 0.19 -15.66 -4.48
N LYS A 101 1.52 -15.76 -4.58
CA LYS A 101 2.40 -14.84 -5.32
C LYS A 101 1.95 -14.57 -6.77
N ASP A 102 1.47 -15.58 -7.47
CA ASP A 102 1.06 -15.51 -8.88
C ASP A 102 -0.20 -14.67 -9.09
N GLN A 103 -0.99 -14.43 -8.05
CA GLN A 103 -2.11 -13.47 -8.07
C GLN A 103 -1.69 -12.07 -7.61
N LEU A 104 -0.42 -11.85 -7.22
CA LEU A 104 0.05 -10.55 -6.77
C LEU A 104 0.67 -9.79 -7.93
N VAL A 105 0.16 -8.60 -8.20
CA VAL A 105 0.55 -7.78 -9.34
C VAL A 105 0.86 -6.34 -8.92
N ALA A 106 1.54 -5.59 -9.78
CA ALA A 106 1.67 -4.14 -9.68
C ALA A 106 1.59 -3.54 -11.10
N PRO A 107 0.93 -2.39 -11.31
CA PRO A 107 0.84 -1.79 -12.63
C PRO A 107 2.20 -1.46 -13.23
N GLY A 108 2.47 -1.95 -14.44
CA GLY A 108 3.71 -1.66 -15.15
C GLY A 108 4.98 -2.17 -14.44
N SER A 109 4.85 -2.98 -13.39
CA SER A 109 5.94 -3.42 -12.54
C SER A 109 5.63 -4.78 -11.90
N ARG A 110 6.53 -5.22 -11.01
CA ARG A 110 6.35 -6.38 -10.14
C ARG A 110 6.01 -5.90 -8.73
N PRO A 111 5.26 -6.67 -7.91
CA PRO A 111 5.03 -6.29 -6.52
C PRO A 111 6.32 -5.92 -5.81
N SER A 112 6.34 -4.77 -5.12
CA SER A 112 7.57 -4.17 -4.60
C SER A 112 7.36 -3.27 -3.38
N ILE A 113 8.47 -2.96 -2.71
CA ILE A 113 8.58 -1.92 -1.68
C ILE A 113 9.76 -1.03 -2.06
N ALA A 114 9.55 0.29 -2.12
CA ALA A 114 10.62 1.27 -2.22
C ALA A 114 10.90 1.87 -0.84
N ILE A 115 12.17 1.91 -0.42
CA ILE A 115 12.61 2.54 0.83
C ILE A 115 13.75 3.50 0.50
N ASP A 116 13.58 4.80 0.75
CA ASP A 116 14.54 5.86 0.42
C ASP A 116 15.01 5.79 -1.05
N ASN A 117 14.07 5.59 -1.98
CA ASN A 117 14.28 5.39 -3.42
C ASN A 117 15.00 4.09 -3.83
N LYS A 118 15.28 3.17 -2.89
CA LYS A 118 15.79 1.83 -3.19
C LYS A 118 14.61 0.84 -3.33
N ILE A 119 14.42 0.29 -4.52
CA ILE A 119 13.30 -0.60 -4.85
C ILE A 119 13.67 -2.06 -4.58
N TYR A 120 12.88 -2.73 -3.76
CA TYR A 120 12.92 -4.16 -3.46
C TYR A 120 11.72 -4.85 -4.09
N GLY A 121 11.93 -5.56 -5.20
CA GLY A 121 10.86 -6.19 -5.97
C GLY A 121 10.84 -7.71 -5.84
N THR A 122 9.69 -8.30 -6.19
CA THR A 122 9.58 -9.75 -6.37
C THR A 122 10.42 -10.23 -7.55
N TRP A 123 11.06 -11.39 -7.40
CA TRP A 123 11.80 -12.08 -8.46
C TRP A 123 11.16 -13.45 -8.72
N PRO A 124 11.01 -13.88 -10.00
CA PRO A 124 10.26 -15.09 -10.36
C PRO A 124 10.67 -16.32 -9.55
N ASP A 125 11.98 -16.59 -9.45
CA ASP A 125 12.47 -17.88 -8.91
C ASP A 125 12.95 -17.84 -7.46
N SER A 126 13.08 -16.64 -6.86
CA SER A 126 13.71 -16.50 -5.54
C SER A 126 12.82 -15.89 -4.46
N THR A 127 11.74 -15.19 -4.84
CA THR A 127 10.84 -14.56 -3.89
C THR A 127 9.67 -15.49 -3.55
N SER A 128 9.42 -15.74 -2.27
CA SER A 128 8.14 -16.26 -1.79
C SER A 128 7.28 -15.09 -1.33
N SER A 129 6.00 -15.07 -1.68
CA SER A 129 5.09 -13.96 -1.36
C SER A 129 3.66 -14.46 -1.23
N SER A 130 2.90 -13.94 -0.27
CA SER A 130 1.47 -14.22 -0.13
C SER A 130 0.76 -13.09 0.59
N VAL A 131 -0.50 -12.88 0.23
CA VAL A 131 -1.39 -11.90 0.87
C VAL A 131 -2.53 -12.63 1.56
N THR A 132 -2.92 -12.17 2.74
CA THR A 132 -4.21 -12.46 3.33
C THR A 132 -5.02 -11.17 3.44
N THR A 133 -6.32 -11.24 3.20
CA THR A 133 -7.26 -10.12 3.35
C THR A 133 -8.41 -10.53 4.27
N ASP A 134 -8.94 -9.58 5.03
CA ASP A 134 -10.12 -9.77 5.87
C ASP A 134 -11.36 -9.05 5.30
N ASN A 135 -12.51 -9.26 5.94
CA ASN A 135 -13.79 -8.66 5.53
C ASN A 135 -13.97 -7.20 5.98
N LYS A 136 -12.96 -6.58 6.58
CA LYS A 136 -12.97 -5.21 7.11
C LYS A 136 -11.97 -4.31 6.37
N GLY A 137 -11.42 -4.76 5.25
CA GLY A 137 -10.43 -4.02 4.47
C GLY A 137 -9.04 -4.05 5.09
N GLY A 138 -8.79 -4.94 6.04
CA GLY A 138 -7.46 -5.25 6.57
C GLY A 138 -6.83 -6.45 5.87
N GLY A 139 -5.59 -6.74 6.24
CA GLY A 139 -4.86 -7.88 5.70
C GLY A 139 -3.39 -7.92 6.09
N THR A 140 -2.67 -8.87 5.52
CA THR A 140 -1.23 -9.03 5.73
C THR A 140 -0.57 -9.52 4.45
N TRP A 141 0.47 -8.82 4.02
CA TRP A 141 1.40 -9.28 3.00
C TRP A 141 2.63 -9.85 3.69
N THR A 142 2.96 -11.11 3.42
CA THR A 142 4.18 -11.76 3.89
C THR A 142 5.05 -12.12 2.70
N PHE A 143 6.35 -11.85 2.81
CA PHE A 143 7.30 -12.15 1.75
C PHE A 143 8.67 -12.52 2.29
N LYS A 144 9.42 -13.26 1.48
CA LYS A 144 10.85 -13.51 1.68
C LYS A 144 11.60 -13.15 0.41
N LYS A 145 12.72 -12.46 0.59
CA LYS A 145 13.62 -12.04 -0.50
C LYS A 145 12.95 -11.15 -1.55
N LEU A 146 12.34 -10.02 -1.14
CA LEU A 146 12.15 -8.91 -2.09
C LEU A 146 13.52 -8.28 -2.30
N ALA A 147 14.00 -8.27 -3.54
CA ALA A 147 15.39 -7.93 -3.82
C ALA A 147 15.51 -6.76 -4.79
N THR A 148 16.57 -5.99 -4.60
CA THR A 148 17.03 -4.98 -5.56
C THR A 148 17.54 -5.63 -6.84
N THR A 149 17.71 -4.83 -7.88
CA THR A 149 18.45 -5.22 -9.08
C THR A 149 19.94 -5.00 -8.84
N GLY A 150 20.68 -6.09 -8.70
CA GLY A 150 22.13 -6.11 -8.54
C GLY A 150 22.87 -6.14 -9.88
N GLU A 151 24.17 -6.42 -9.81
CA GLU A 151 25.05 -6.51 -10.97
C GLU A 151 24.55 -7.53 -12.00
N GLY A 152 24.68 -7.22 -13.28
CA GLY A 152 24.21 -8.08 -14.37
C GLY A 152 22.69 -8.24 -14.45
N GLY A 153 21.92 -7.45 -13.70
CA GLY A 153 20.45 -7.54 -13.68
C GLY A 153 19.92 -8.71 -12.84
N LEU A 154 20.74 -9.28 -11.95
CA LEU A 154 20.36 -10.38 -11.06
C LEU A 154 19.79 -9.85 -9.72
N PRO A 155 19.08 -10.68 -8.93
CA PRO A 155 18.66 -10.28 -7.58
C PRO A 155 19.86 -9.92 -6.71
N GLY A 156 19.86 -8.70 -6.15
CA GLY A 156 20.88 -8.21 -5.22
C GLY A 156 20.44 -8.32 -3.76
N ASP A 157 20.76 -7.28 -2.98
CA ASP A 157 20.31 -7.10 -1.60
C ASP A 157 18.81 -7.32 -1.47
N ALA A 158 18.41 -8.04 -0.41
CA ALA A 158 17.03 -8.44 -0.21
C ALA A 158 16.52 -8.16 1.20
N VAL A 159 15.23 -7.83 1.27
CA VAL A 159 14.45 -7.71 2.50
C VAL A 159 13.47 -8.88 2.63
N THR A 160 13.18 -9.24 3.87
CA THR A 160 12.20 -10.26 4.24
C THR A 160 11.33 -9.69 5.35
N GLY A 161 10.04 -10.00 5.36
CA GLY A 161 9.19 -9.45 6.38
C GLY A 161 7.71 -9.55 6.08
N SER A 162 6.95 -8.71 6.78
CA SER A 162 5.52 -8.57 6.57
C SER A 162 5.07 -7.12 6.65
N ILE A 163 4.01 -6.83 5.92
CA ILE A 163 3.26 -5.57 6.01
C ILE A 163 1.83 -5.95 6.38
N LYS A 164 1.37 -5.48 7.54
CA LYS A 164 -0.02 -5.65 7.98
C LYS A 164 -0.77 -4.36 7.75
N TRP A 165 -2.05 -4.43 7.41
CA TRP A 165 -2.88 -3.23 7.37
C TRP A 165 -4.23 -3.41 8.02
N THR A 166 -4.75 -2.30 8.50
CA THR A 166 -6.12 -2.16 8.98
C THR A 166 -6.76 -0.98 8.28
N CYS A 167 -8.07 -1.08 8.05
CA CYS A 167 -8.87 0.03 7.55
C CYS A 167 -9.71 0.62 8.69
N LYS A 168 -9.85 1.95 8.70
CA LYS A 168 -10.73 2.69 9.59
C LYS A 168 -11.65 3.57 8.74
N ASN A 169 -12.95 3.53 9.01
CA ASN A 169 -13.91 4.43 8.36
C ASN A 169 -13.54 5.90 8.61
N PRO A 170 -13.97 6.80 7.70
CA PRO A 170 -13.87 8.24 7.88
C PRO A 170 -14.25 8.70 9.30
#